data_AF-B4WFJ1-F1
#
_entry.id   AF-B4WFJ1-F1
#
_cell.length_a   1.000
_cell.length_b   1.000
_cell.length_c   1.000
_cell.angle_alpha   90.00
_cell.angle_beta   90.00
_cell.angle_gamma   90.00
#
_symmetry.space_group_name_H-M   'P 1'
#
loop_
_entity.id
_entity.type
_entity.pdbx_description
1 polymer ?
#
loop_
_entity_poly.entity_id
_entity_poly.type
_entity_poly.pdbx_seq_one_letter_code
_entity_poly.pdbx_strand_id
1 'polypeptide(L)' 'MTETVKTALQQALFRHKTEQEGSKPRPLAERLNEIALRCAALPDCDKRSADDIFGYDEDGLPR' A
#
# COMPACT_ATOMS: atom_id res chain seq x y z
N MET A 1 6.67 27.93 -37.75
CA MET A 1 6.74 28.29 -36.31
C MET A 1 5.79 27.45 -35.45
N THR A 2 4.61 27.05 -35.93
CA THR A 2 3.64 26.20 -35.20
C THR A 2 4.05 24.74 -35.07
N GLU A 3 4.72 24.19 -36.09
CA GLU A 3 5.18 22.81 -36.11
C GLU A 3 6.21 22.52 -35.02
N THR A 4 7.16 23.44 -34.82
CA THR A 4 8.19 23.33 -33.79
C THR A 4 7.58 23.30 -32.38
N VAL A 5 6.55 24.12 -32.14
CA VAL A 5 5.81 24.15 -30.86
C VAL A 5 5.03 22.85 -30.66
N LYS A 6 4.39 22.33 -31.72
CA LYS A 6 3.69 21.04 -31.68
C LYS A 6 4.63 19.88 -31.34
N THR A 7 5.81 19.83 -31.97
CA THR A 7 6.82 18.81 -31.71
C THR A 7 7.35 18.90 -30.28
N ALA A 8 7.63 20.11 -29.80
CA ALA A 8 8.08 20.32 -28.42
C ALA A 8 7.02 19.85 -27.39
N LEU A 9 5.74 20.14 -27.66
CA LEU A 9 4.63 19.70 -26.81
C LEU A 9 4.49 18.17 -26.79
N GLN A 10 4.60 17.52 -27.95
CA GLN A 10 4.55 16.07 -28.07
C GLN A 10 5.71 15.39 -27.32
N GLN A 11 6.92 15.95 -27.43
CA GLN A 11 8.09 15.45 -26.72
C GLN A 11 7.96 15.61 -25.20
N ALA A 12 7.44 16.75 -24.73
CA ALA A 12 7.18 16.97 -23.31
C ALA A 12 6.12 15.99 -22.76
N LEU A 13 5.05 15.77 -23.51
CA LEU A 13 4.01 14.78 -23.16
C LEU A 13 4.54 13.35 -23.12
N PHE A 14 5.36 12.98 -24.09
CA PHE A 14 5.96 11.64 -24.14
C PHE A 14 6.87 11.39 -22.93
N ARG A 15 7.75 12.35 -22.60
CA ARG A 15 8.63 12.26 -21.42
C ARG A 15 7.84 12.12 -20.13
N HIS A 16 6.82 12.94 -19.94
CA HIS A 16 5.99 12.91 -18.74
C HIS A 16 5.25 11.57 -18.59
N LYS A 17 4.77 10.97 -19.70
CA LYS A 17 4.14 9.65 -19.67
C LYS A 17 5.13 8.54 -19.32
N THR A 18 6.32 8.56 -19.93
CA THR A 18 7.35 7.55 -19.64
C THR A 18 7.88 7.63 -18.21
N GLU A 19 8.04 8.84 -17.66
CA GLU A 19 8.43 9.05 -16.26
C GLU A 19 7.36 8.54 -15.29
N GLN A 20 6.07 8.75 -15.63
CA GLN A 20 4.97 8.23 -14.83
C GLN A 20 4.82 6.71 -14.93
N GLU A 21 5.09 6.10 -16.08
CA GLU A 21 5.02 4.64 -16.25
C GLU A 21 6.14 3.90 -15.52
N GLY A 22 7.36 4.45 -15.51
CA GLY A 22 8.48 3.89 -14.75
C GLY A 22 8.36 4.04 -13.22
N SER A 23 7.51 4.95 -12.76
CA SER A 23 7.33 5.28 -11.33
C SER A 23 5.94 4.91 -10.79
N LYS A 24 5.19 4.02 -11.47
CA LYS A 24 3.94 3.53 -10.90
C LYS A 24 4.24 2.74 -9.63
N PRO A 25 3.75 3.18 -8.45
CA PRO A 25 3.90 2.39 -7.25
C PRO A 25 3.21 1.04 -7.48
N ARG A 26 3.80 -0.04 -6.92
CA ARG A 26 3.20 -1.37 -6.94
C ARG A 26 1.72 -1.29 -6.55
N PRO A 27 0.83 -2.06 -7.21
CA PRO A 27 -0.59 -2.08 -6.88
C PRO A 27 -0.81 -2.17 -5.36
N LEU A 28 -1.76 -1.39 -4.83
CA LEU A 28 -2.03 -1.35 -3.39
C LEU A 28 -2.31 -2.77 -2.84
N ALA A 29 -3.06 -3.57 -3.59
CA ALA A 29 -3.35 -4.97 -3.23
C ALA A 29 -2.09 -5.81 -3.04
N GLU A 30 -1.08 -5.69 -3.91
CA GLU A 30 0.19 -6.42 -3.76
C GLU A 30 0.95 -5.99 -2.51
N ARG A 31 0.98 -4.68 -2.24
CA ARG A 31 1.64 -4.13 -1.06
C ARG A 31 0.97 -4.59 0.23
N LEU A 32 -0.37 -4.61 0.25
CA LEU A 32 -1.15 -5.10 1.39
C LEU A 32 -0.93 -6.59 1.61
N ASN A 33 -0.90 -7.39 0.54
CA ASN A 33 -0.67 -8.82 0.63
C ASN A 33 0.75 -9.14 1.14
N GLU A 34 1.77 -8.39 0.71
CA GLU A 34 3.14 -8.51 1.23
C GLU A 34 3.20 -8.27 2.74
N ILE A 35 2.49 -7.24 3.25
CA ILE A 35 2.41 -6.97 4.69
C ILE A 35 1.73 -8.14 5.41
N ALA A 36 0.58 -8.61 4.90
CA ALA A 36 -0.16 -9.71 5.50
C ALA A 36 0.69 -10.99 5.60
N LEU A 37 1.39 -11.37 4.53
CA LEU A 37 2.27 -12.54 4.51
C LEU A 37 3.44 -12.41 5.50
N ARG A 38 4.04 -11.22 5.61
CA ARG A 38 5.12 -10.99 6.58
C ARG A 38 4.62 -11.11 8.02
N CYS A 39 3.46 -10.55 8.34
CA CYS A 39 2.87 -10.68 9.68
C CYS A 39 2.50 -12.13 9.99
N ALA A 40 1.91 -12.85 9.04
CA ALA A 40 1.51 -14.26 9.21
C ALA A 40 2.69 -15.22 9.39
N ALA A 41 3.89 -14.85 8.92
CA ALA A 41 5.10 -15.65 9.10
C ALA A 41 5.75 -15.50 10.49
N LEU A 42 5.30 -14.53 11.30
CA LEU A 42 5.83 -14.33 12.64
C LEU A 42 5.31 -15.42 13.60
N PRO A 43 6.14 -15.89 14.55
CA PRO A 43 5.69 -16.82 15.57
C PRO A 43 4.64 -16.16 16.47
N ASP A 44 3.67 -16.96 16.91
CA ASP A 44 2.70 -16.52 17.91
C ASP A 44 3.35 -16.50 19.30
N CYS A 45 3.64 -15.29 19.78
CA CYS A 45 4.27 -15.04 21.08
C CYS A 45 3.26 -14.84 22.21
N ASP A 46 1.98 -14.63 21.91
CA ASP A 46 0.95 -14.33 22.90
C ASP A 46 -0.29 -15.19 22.67
N LYS A 47 -0.44 -16.20 23.51
CA LYS A 47 -1.51 -17.20 23.40
C LYS A 47 -2.82 -16.78 24.06
N ARG A 48 -2.88 -15.55 24.60
CA ARG A 48 -4.13 -15.01 25.16
C ARG A 48 -5.19 -14.96 24.06
N SER A 49 -6.44 -15.24 24.43
CA SER A 49 -7.56 -14.97 23.54
C SER A 49 -7.66 -13.47 23.25
N ALA A 50 -8.42 -13.10 22.22
CA ALA A 50 -8.71 -11.69 21.97
C ALA A 50 -9.29 -11.01 23.22
N ASP A 51 -10.21 -11.69 23.91
CA ASP A 51 -10.88 -11.16 25.11
C ASP A 51 -9.90 -10.96 26.27
N ASP A 52 -8.97 -11.90 26.47
CA ASP A 52 -7.92 -11.80 27.49
C ASP A 52 -6.88 -10.71 27.15
N ILE A 53 -6.72 -10.34 25.87
CA ILE A 53 -5.88 -9.23 25.44
C ILE A 53 -6.59 -7.90 25.69
N PHE A 54 -7.89 -7.82 25.43
CA PHE A 54 -8.70 -6.63 25.71
C PHE A 54 -8.82 -6.37 27.21
N GLY A 55 -8.88 -7.42 28.03
CA GLY A 55 -9.05 -7.30 29.48
C GLY A 55 -10.45 -6.83 29.89
N TYR A 56 -11.41 -6.93 28.96
CA TYR A 56 -12.81 -6.63 29.18
C TYR A 56 -13.62 -7.91 28.96
N ASP A 57 -14.66 -8.12 29.77
CA ASP A 57 -15.65 -9.15 29.51
C ASP A 57 -16.63 -8.74 28.38
N GLU A 58 -17.56 -9.63 28.06
CA GLU A 58 -18.57 -9.43 27.01
C GLU A 58 -19.45 -8.19 27.24
N ASP A 59 -19.55 -7.73 28.49
CA ASP A 59 -20.31 -6.54 28.90
C ASP A 59 -19.44 -5.27 28.89
N GLY A 60 -18.17 -5.37 28.51
CA GLY A 60 -17.22 -4.27 28.44
C GLY A 60 -16.71 -3.82 29.80
N LEU A 61 -16.81 -4.67 30.83
CA LEU A 61 -16.29 -4.38 32.17
C LEU A 61 -14.87 -4.94 32.33
N PRO A 62 -13.97 -4.20 33.01
CA PRO A 62 -12.62 -4.67 33.25
C PRO A 62 -12.67 -5.94 34.08
N ARG A 63 -11.95 -6.97 33.61
CA ARG A 63 -11.91 -8.29 34.22
C ARG A 63 -10.85 -8.42 35.30
#